data_AF-A0A4Q2RC90-F1
#
_entry.id   AF-A0A4Q2RC90-F1
#
_cell.length_a   1.000
_cell.length_b   1.000
_cell.length_c   1.000
_cell.angle_alpha   90.00
_cell.angle_beta   90.00
_cell.angle_gamma   90.00
#
_symmetry.space_group_name_H-M   'P 1'
#
loop_
_entity.id
_entity.type
_entity.pdbx_description
1 polymer ?
#
loop_
_entity_poly.entity_id
_entity_poly.type
_entity_poly.pdbx_seq_one_letter_code
_entity_poly.pdbx_strand_id
1 'polypeptide(L)'
;MASTSKTRRHFTEAAREAAALARQRKREHRLQFPEDHNLVMVVVRAAETPTGFGWQIRRFGHIQPVAQSPGRFSSPVDAGRSGLVALERLKQGVVS
;
A
#
# COMPACT_ATOMS: atom_id res chain seq x y z
N MET A 1 7.36 34.36 -45.93
CA MET A 1 6.87 34.06 -44.57
C MET A 1 6.58 32.57 -44.41
N ALA A 2 7.59 31.74 -44.15
CA ALA A 2 7.45 30.28 -44.06
C ALA A 2 8.22 29.76 -42.84
N SER A 3 7.67 29.92 -41.63
CA SER A 3 8.35 29.48 -40.40
C SER A 3 7.43 28.87 -39.34
N THR A 4 6.12 28.84 -39.52
CA THR A 4 5.18 28.34 -38.48
C THR A 4 4.88 26.84 -38.59
N SER A 5 4.97 26.26 -39.80
CA SER A 5 4.65 24.84 -40.06
C SER A 5 5.68 23.87 -39.48
N LYS A 6 6.99 24.14 -39.63
CA LYS A 6 8.06 23.29 -39.08
C LYS A 6 8.01 23.24 -37.56
N THR A 7 7.91 24.39 -36.91
CA THR A 7 7.91 24.53 -35.46
C THR A 7 6.75 23.78 -34.79
N ARG A 8 5.54 23.85 -35.36
CA ARG A 8 4.35 23.19 -34.82
C ARG A 8 4.42 21.64 -34.89
N ARG A 9 5.10 21.09 -35.91
CA ARG A 9 5.34 19.64 -36.05
C ARG A 9 6.36 19.13 -35.02
N HIS A 10 7.45 19.87 -34.78
CA HIS A 10 8.44 19.49 -33.78
C HIS A 10 7.90 19.49 -32.35
N PHE A 11 7.05 20.46 -31.97
CA PHE A 11 6.41 20.47 -30.65
C PHE A 11 5.43 19.30 -30.45
N THR A 12 4.78 18.84 -31.53
CA THR A 12 3.85 17.71 -31.47
C THR A 12 4.56 16.35 -31.42
N GLU A 13 5.71 16.22 -32.10
CA GLU A 13 6.58 15.04 -31.99
C GLU A 13 7.23 14.93 -30.60
N ALA A 14 7.80 16.02 -30.08
CA ALA A 14 8.40 16.04 -28.74
C ALA A 14 7.37 15.71 -27.64
N ALA A 15 6.13 16.20 -27.75
CA ALA A 15 5.06 15.86 -26.83
C ALA A 15 4.68 14.37 -26.91
N ARG A 16 4.71 13.78 -28.12
CA ARG A 16 4.38 12.38 -28.34
C ARG A 16 5.47 11.45 -27.77
N GLU A 17 6.74 11.81 -27.94
CA GLU A 17 7.88 11.12 -27.33
C GLU A 17 7.87 11.22 -25.80
N ALA A 18 7.60 12.41 -25.25
CA ALA A 18 7.47 12.59 -23.80
C ALA A 18 6.32 11.75 -23.21
N ALA A 19 5.18 11.66 -23.90
CA ALA A 19 4.07 10.81 -23.50
C ALA A 19 4.41 9.31 -23.58
N ALA A 20 5.20 8.89 -24.58
CA ALA A 20 5.68 7.52 -24.70
C ALA A 20 6.64 7.16 -23.55
N LEU A 21 7.61 8.03 -23.25
CA LEU A 21 8.53 7.91 -22.12
C LEU A 21 7.80 7.85 -20.77
N ALA A 22 6.77 8.69 -20.58
CA ALA A 22 5.96 8.66 -19.36
C ALA A 22 5.20 7.34 -19.19
N ARG A 23 4.64 6.79 -20.29
CA ARG A 23 3.97 5.47 -20.27
C ARG A 23 4.96 4.35 -20.00
N GLN A 24 6.15 4.42 -20.59
CA GLN A 24 7.21 3.44 -20.37
C GLN A 24 7.65 3.45 -18.91
N ARG A 25 7.97 4.62 -18.33
CA ARG A 25 8.31 4.77 -16.91
C ARG A 25 7.20 4.27 -15.98
N LYS A 26 5.93 4.53 -16.30
CA LYS A 26 4.79 4.00 -15.52
C LYS A 26 4.72 2.47 -15.59
N ARG A 27 5.00 1.88 -16.76
CA ARG A 27 5.04 0.42 -16.94
C ARG A 27 6.22 -0.20 -16.19
N GLU A 28 7.39 0.42 -16.28
CA GLU A 28 8.60 0.00 -15.57
C GLU A 28 8.42 0.11 -14.05
N HIS A 29 7.84 1.21 -13.54
CA HIS A 29 7.51 1.35 -12.12
C HIS A 29 6.51 0.28 -11.64
N ARG A 30 5.51 -0.06 -12.47
CA ARG A 30 4.57 -1.14 -12.15
C ARG A 30 5.24 -2.54 -12.13
N LEU A 31 6.34 -2.70 -12.87
CA LEU A 31 7.10 -3.96 -12.94
C LEU A 31 8.19 -4.04 -11.87
N GLN A 32 8.81 -2.92 -11.50
CA GLN A 32 9.79 -2.84 -10.42
C GLN A 32 9.14 -2.90 -9.04
N PHE A 33 7.90 -2.41 -8.92
CA PHE A 33 7.13 -2.44 -7.67
C PHE A 33 5.76 -3.10 -7.87
N PRO A 34 5.69 -4.40 -8.22
CA PRO A 34 4.40 -5.10 -8.27
C PRO A 34 3.77 -5.25 -6.87
N GLU A 35 4.60 -5.10 -5.83
CA GLU A 35 4.33 -5.50 -4.45
C GLU A 35 4.20 -4.36 -3.44
N ASP A 36 4.29 -3.08 -3.83
CA ASP A 36 4.14 -1.96 -2.88
C ASP A 36 2.71 -1.83 -2.30
N HIS A 37 1.81 -2.73 -2.66
CA HIS A 37 0.51 -2.94 -2.00
C HIS A 37 0.58 -3.98 -0.86
N ASN A 38 1.77 -4.51 -0.58
CA ASN A 38 2.04 -5.49 0.48
C ASN A 38 2.52 -4.84 1.78
N LEU A 39 2.39 -3.52 1.95
CA LEU A 39 2.61 -2.92 3.26
C LEU A 39 1.53 -3.44 4.23
N VAL A 40 1.91 -4.44 5.03
CA VAL A 40 1.07 -5.02 6.08
C VAL A 40 1.45 -4.39 7.40
N MET A 41 0.48 -3.73 8.04
CA MET A 41 0.67 -3.03 9.31
C MET A 41 -0.22 -3.58 10.41
N VAL A 42 0.33 -3.64 11.62
CA VAL A 42 -0.43 -3.87 12.86
C VAL A 42 -0.89 -2.54 13.40
N VAL A 43 -2.20 -2.36 13.54
CA VAL A 43 -2.83 -1.17 14.12
C VAL A 43 -3.41 -1.56 15.47
N VAL A 44 -2.88 -0.99 16.55
CA VAL A 44 -3.44 -1.13 17.89
C VAL A 44 -4.50 -0.04 18.09
N ARG A 45 -5.69 -0.42 18.55
CA ARG A 45 -6.80 0.49 18.83
C ARG A 45 -7.32 0.27 20.24
N ALA A 46 -7.79 1.34 20.89
CA ALA A 46 -8.69 1.18 22.01
C ALA A 46 -9.94 0.43 21.51
N ALA A 47 -10.33 -0.63 22.21
CA ALA A 47 -11.57 -1.35 21.92
C ALA A 47 -12.76 -0.41 22.16
N GLU A 48 -13.91 -0.70 21.55
CA GLU A 48 -15.16 0.08 21.72
C GLU A 48 -15.65 0.17 23.18
N THR A 49 -15.04 -0.57 24.09
CA THR A 49 -15.34 -0.56 25.53
C THR A 49 -14.17 0.02 26.34
N PRO A 50 -14.45 0.71 27.47
CA PRO A 50 -13.50 1.56 28.19
C PRO A 50 -12.24 0.89 28.77
N THR A 51 -12.10 -0.44 28.72
CA THR A 51 -11.03 -1.16 29.43
C THR A 51 -10.26 -2.19 28.59
N GLY A 52 -10.25 -2.05 27.26
CA GLY A 52 -9.54 -3.00 26.40
C GLY A 52 -8.84 -2.37 25.22
N PHE A 53 -7.73 -2.96 24.81
CA PHE A 53 -7.05 -2.70 23.54
C PHE A 53 -7.24 -3.91 22.62
N GLY A 54 -7.44 -3.66 21.33
CA GLY A 54 -7.43 -4.68 20.29
C GLY A 54 -6.39 -4.36 19.23
N TRP A 55 -6.10 -5.31 18.35
CA TRP A 55 -5.25 -5.09 17.19
C TRP A 55 -5.96 -5.48 15.90
N GLN A 56 -5.60 -4.82 14.82
CA GLN A 56 -6.03 -5.14 13.45
C GLN A 56 -4.81 -5.19 12.55
N ILE A 57 -4.73 -6.20 11.68
CA ILE A 57 -3.74 -6.28 10.62
C ILE A 57 -4.38 -5.77 9.34
N ARG A 58 -3.80 -4.74 8.72
CA ARG A 58 -4.32 -4.12 7.51
C ARG A 58 -3.27 -4.13 6.41
N ARG A 59 -3.74 -4.29 5.17
CA ARG A 59 -2.94 -4.02 3.97
C ARG A 59 -3.17 -2.59 3.53
N PHE A 60 -2.11 -1.91 3.12
CA PHE A 60 -2.22 -0.57 2.58
C PHE A 60 -3.18 -0.54 1.38
N GLY A 61 -4.13 0.40 1.38
CA GLY A 61 -5.17 0.49 0.36
C GLY A 61 -6.39 -0.43 0.57
N HIS A 62 -6.40 -1.31 1.56
CA HIS A 62 -7.56 -2.17 1.86
C HIS A 62 -8.47 -1.54 2.93
N ILE A 63 -9.77 -1.54 2.66
CA ILE A 63 -10.79 -1.05 3.61
C ILE A 63 -10.91 -2.03 4.78
N GLN A 64 -11.10 -3.32 4.50
CA GLN A 64 -11.28 -4.33 5.53
C GLN A 64 -9.93 -4.83 6.10
N PRO A 65 -9.86 -5.09 7.42
CA PRO A 65 -8.71 -5.72 8.03
C PRO A 65 -8.57 -7.16 7.54
N VAL A 66 -7.32 -7.61 7.37
CA VAL A 66 -6.97 -8.99 6.99
C VAL A 66 -7.13 -9.93 8.18
N ALA A 67 -6.82 -9.43 9.38
CA ALA A 67 -7.02 -10.15 10.63
C ALA A 67 -7.27 -9.15 11.76
N GLN A 68 -7.88 -9.63 12.84
CA GLN A 68 -8.12 -8.83 14.04
C GLN A 68 -7.97 -9.69 15.29
N SER A 69 -7.69 -9.05 16.41
CA SER A 69 -7.56 -9.74 17.68
C SER A 69 -8.85 -10.47 18.06
N PRO A 70 -8.79 -11.74 18.47
CA PRO A 70 -9.97 -12.49 18.90
C PRO A 70 -10.51 -12.03 20.27
N GLY A 71 -9.72 -11.26 21.02
CA GLY A 71 -10.07 -10.77 22.34
C GLY A 71 -9.47 -9.39 22.60
N ARG A 72 -9.56 -8.97 23.86
CA ARG A 72 -9.08 -7.66 24.33
C ARG A 72 -7.85 -7.86 25.23
N PHE A 73 -6.97 -6.87 25.18
CA PHE A 73 -5.76 -6.80 26.01
C PHE A 73 -5.89 -5.65 27.00
N SER A 74 -5.29 -5.80 28.18
CA SER A 74 -5.28 -4.76 29.22
C SER A 74 -4.30 -3.62 28.93
N SER A 75 -3.32 -3.84 28.04
CA SER A 75 -2.34 -2.84 27.64
C SER A 75 -2.17 -2.76 26.11
N PRO A 76 -1.84 -1.58 25.56
CA PRO A 76 -1.57 -1.43 24.14
C PRO A 76 -0.28 -2.16 23.72
N VAL A 77 0.67 -2.34 24.65
CA VAL A 77 1.92 -3.08 24.41
C VAL A 77 1.63 -4.56 24.17
N ASP A 78 0.76 -5.16 24.99
CA ASP A 78 0.39 -6.57 24.84
C ASP A 78 -0.44 -6.82 23.58
N ALA A 79 -1.35 -5.89 23.25
CA ALA A 79 -2.06 -5.90 21.97
C ALA A 79 -1.08 -5.82 20.78
N GLY A 80 -0.08 -4.92 20.85
CA GLY A 80 0.95 -4.79 19.83
C GLY A 80 1.77 -6.06 19.65
N ARG A 81 2.25 -6.65 20.74
CA ARG A 81 3.01 -7.92 20.71
C ARG A 81 2.19 -9.06 20.14
N SER A 82 0.94 -9.21 20.57
CA SER A 82 0.04 -10.23 20.02
C SER A 82 -0.20 -10.04 18.52
N GLY A 83 -0.42 -8.81 18.08
CA GLY A 83 -0.61 -8.48 16.67
C GLY A 83 0.64 -8.75 15.81
N LEU A 84 1.84 -8.49 16.34
CA LEU A 84 3.09 -8.82 15.66
C LEU A 84 3.27 -10.35 15.50
N VAL A 85 2.95 -11.13 16.52
CA VAL A 85 2.97 -12.61 16.42
C VAL A 85 1.99 -13.11 15.35
N ALA A 86 0.78 -12.55 15.32
CA ALA A 86 -0.20 -12.89 14.28
C ALA A 86 0.28 -12.49 12.88
N LEU A 87 0.93 -11.34 12.74
CA LEU A 87 1.52 -10.88 11.48
C LEU A 87 2.61 -11.85 10.98
N GLU A 88 3.51 -12.31 11.86
CA GLU A 88 4.54 -13.27 11.47
C GLU A 88 3.96 -14.62 11.05
N ARG A 89 2.91 -15.11 11.72
CA ARG A 89 2.21 -16.34 11.29
C ARG A 89 1.58 -16.20 9.90
N LEU A 90 0.97 -15.04 9.62
CA LEU A 90 0.40 -14.74 8.30
C LEU A 90 1.47 -14.72 7.21
N LYS A 91 2.66 -14.19 7.49
CA LYS A 91 3.80 -14.21 6.56
C LYS A 91 4.30 -15.62 6.27
N GLN A 92 4.22 -16.51 7.25
CA GLN A 92 4.66 -17.91 7.14
C GLN A 92 3.62 -18.82 6.46
N GLY A 93 2.42 -18.30 6.12
CA GLY A 93 1.35 -19.10 5.50
C GLY A 93 0.70 -20.11 6.44
N VAL A 94 0.98 -20.03 7.75
CA VAL A 94 0.39 -20.91 8.76
C VAL A 94 -0.96 -20.32 9.17
N VAL A 95 -1.99 -20.70 8.42
CA VAL A 95 -3.39 -20.43 8.79
C VAL A 95 -3.92 -21.68 9.49
N SER A 96 -4.27 -21.55 10.77
CA SER A 96 -5.15 -22.48 11.49
C SER A 96 -6.53 -21.86 11.63
#